data_AF-V5HNH0-F1
#
_entry.id   AF-V5HNH0-F1
#
_cell.length_a   1.000
_cell.length_b   1.000
_cell.length_c   1.000
_cell.angle_alpha   90.00
_cell.angle_beta   90.00
_cell.angle_gamma   90.00
#
_symmetry.space_group_name_H-M   'P 1'
#
loop_
_entity.id
_entity.type
_entity.pdbx_description
1 polymer ?
#
loop_
_entity_poly.entity_id
_entity_poly.type
_entity_poly.pdbx_seq_one_letter_code
_entity_poly.pdbx_strand_id
1 'polypeptide(L)'
;SYIIYADDTSLFFSGNDADQIIHKANQYLDKLNAWTILNSLKINVNKTKAVLFRSRNTKCTYMTIPSLGGNEIDIVVNVKVLGIIFNEYLCWDETVQQISNKLSKVVGVIYRYRNMIPISATTYTTTMLLILLYYLYYLYYATYIQVPFLHILQLLLLSMG
;
A
#
# COMPACT_ATOMS: atom_id res chain seq x y z
N SER A 1 -13.91 6.22 3.34
CA SER A 1 -13.43 5.53 4.56
C SER A 1 -12.01 5.99 4.86
N TYR A 2 -11.44 5.65 6.01
CA TYR A 2 -10.06 5.99 6.34
C TYR A 2 -9.41 4.87 7.16
N ILE A 3 -8.09 4.81 7.13
CA ILE A 3 -7.28 3.90 7.93
C ILE A 3 -6.10 4.69 8.52
N ILE A 4 -5.82 4.48 9.79
CA ILE A 4 -4.74 5.16 10.52
C ILE A 4 -3.83 4.09 11.10
N TYR A 5 -2.53 4.26 10.92
CA TYR A 5 -1.51 3.42 11.52
C TYR A 5 -0.30 4.26 11.93
N ALA A 6 0.07 4.21 13.21
CA ALA A 6 1.07 5.11 13.77
C ALA A 6 0.78 6.58 13.40
N ASP A 7 1.70 7.26 12.71
CA ASP A 7 1.57 8.62 12.20
C ASP A 7 1.01 8.70 10.77
N ASP A 8 0.88 7.58 10.07
CA ASP A 8 0.37 7.53 8.70
C ASP A 8 -1.18 7.43 8.68
N THR A 9 -1.81 8.29 7.88
CA THR A 9 -3.26 8.30 7.63
C THR A 9 -3.53 8.09 6.15
N SER A 10 -4.34 7.08 5.82
CA SER A 10 -4.81 6.80 4.46
C SER A 10 -6.30 7.10 4.34
N LEU A 11 -6.67 7.90 3.33
CA LEU A 11 -8.06 8.28 3.06
C LEU A 11 -8.54 7.62 1.77
N PHE A 12 -9.77 7.12 1.78
CA PHE A 12 -10.37 6.39 0.66
C PHE A 12 -11.66 7.04 0.22
N PHE A 13 -11.70 7.34 -1.07
CA PHE A 13 -12.85 7.90 -1.77
C PHE A 13 -13.21 6.99 -2.95
N SER A 14 -14.50 6.83 -3.20
CA SER A 14 -15.01 6.01 -4.30
C SER A 14 -16.05 6.78 -5.11
N GLY A 15 -16.15 6.41 -6.39
CA GLY A 15 -17.05 7.02 -7.36
C GLY A 15 -16.83 6.43 -8.75
N ASN A 16 -17.61 6.90 -9.71
CA ASN A 16 -17.55 6.43 -11.10
C ASN A 16 -16.76 7.39 -11.99
N ASP A 17 -16.46 8.59 -11.50
CA ASP A 17 -15.80 9.66 -12.24
C ASP A 17 -14.63 10.22 -11.41
N ALA A 18 -13.49 10.40 -12.06
CA ALA A 18 -12.27 10.81 -11.40
C ALA A 18 -12.36 12.24 -10.83
N ASP A 19 -12.91 13.18 -11.59
CA ASP A 19 -13.07 14.57 -11.13
C ASP A 19 -14.04 14.65 -9.96
N GLN A 20 -15.15 13.89 -9.98
CA GLN A 20 -16.05 13.81 -8.83
C GLN A 20 -15.36 13.25 -7.58
N ILE A 21 -14.51 12.23 -7.73
CA ILE A 21 -13.75 11.66 -6.60
C ILE A 21 -12.77 12.69 -6.05
N ILE A 22 -12.03 13.38 -6.92
CA ILE A 22 -11.05 14.39 -6.54
C ILE A 22 -11.74 15.59 -5.87
N HIS A 23 -12.89 16.03 -6.37
CA HIS A 23 -13.68 17.08 -5.72
C HIS A 23 -14.14 16.67 -4.32
N LYS A 24 -14.64 15.45 -4.14
CA LYS A 24 -14.99 14.93 -2.80
C LYS A 24 -13.78 14.86 -1.89
N ALA A 25 -12.63 14.45 -2.43
CA ALA A 25 -11.38 14.41 -1.68
C ALA A 25 -10.96 15.82 -1.24
N ASN A 26 -10.97 16.81 -2.13
CA ASN A 26 -10.64 18.20 -1.82
C ASN A 26 -11.56 18.79 -0.74
N GLN A 27 -12.88 18.61 -0.85
CA GLN A 27 -13.82 19.04 0.18
C GLN A 27 -13.53 18.43 1.56
N TYR A 28 -13.02 17.19 1.59
CA TYR A 28 -12.60 16.55 2.83
C TYR A 28 -11.25 17.07 3.32
N LEU A 29 -10.28 17.23 2.43
CA LEU A 29 -8.95 17.76 2.73
C LEU A 29 -9.02 19.19 3.27
N ASP A 30 -9.95 20.02 2.80
CA ASP A 30 -10.18 21.37 3.34
C ASP A 30 -10.60 21.33 4.81
N LYS A 31 -11.54 20.43 5.14
CA LYS A 31 -12.00 20.23 6.52
C LYS A 31 -10.90 19.63 7.39
N LEU A 32 -10.13 18.69 6.84
CA LEU A 32 -8.98 18.09 7.52
C LEU A 32 -7.90 19.14 7.80
N ASN A 33 -7.62 20.03 6.86
CA ASN A 33 -6.67 21.13 7.04
C ASN A 33 -7.14 22.08 8.16
N ALA A 34 -8.41 22.48 8.14
CA ALA A 34 -8.96 23.32 9.21
C ALA A 34 -8.86 22.63 10.59
N TRP A 35 -9.21 21.33 10.66
CA TRP A 35 -9.12 20.57 11.90
C TRP A 35 -7.67 20.41 12.39
N THR A 36 -6.72 20.13 11.50
CA THR A 36 -5.32 19.98 11.87
C THR A 36 -4.71 21.29 12.37
N ILE A 37 -5.03 22.42 11.74
CA ILE A 37 -4.63 23.75 12.22
C ILE A 37 -5.18 24.03 13.62
N LEU A 38 -6.48 23.78 13.86
CA LEU A 38 -7.11 23.97 15.17
C LEU A 38 -6.50 23.08 16.26
N ASN A 39 -6.02 21.90 15.90
CA ASN A 39 -5.40 20.95 16.83
C ASN A 39 -3.86 21.04 16.86
N SER A 40 -3.27 22.07 16.25
CA SER A 40 -1.80 22.25 16.17
C SER A 40 -1.05 21.05 15.57
N LEU A 41 -1.71 20.32 14.66
CA LEU A 41 -1.13 19.23 13.88
C LEU A 41 -0.68 19.75 12.52
N LYS A 42 0.49 19.28 12.05
CA LYS A 42 1.04 19.66 10.75
C LYS A 42 1.13 18.44 9.84
N ILE A 43 0.36 18.44 8.77
CA ILE A 43 0.48 17.42 7.71
C ILE A 43 1.66 17.78 6.81
N ASN A 44 2.51 16.80 6.51
CA ASN A 44 3.63 16.98 5.60
C ASN A 44 3.17 16.75 4.15
N VAL A 45 2.74 17.84 3.48
CA VAL A 45 2.21 17.77 2.10
C VAL A 45 3.18 17.09 1.13
N ASN A 46 4.50 17.31 1.27
CA ASN A 46 5.49 16.70 0.38
C ASN A 46 5.53 15.17 0.48
N LYS A 47 5.19 14.62 1.65
CA LYS A 47 5.07 13.17 1.87
C LYS A 47 3.69 12.63 1.53
N THR A 48 2.67 13.49 1.47
CA THR A 48 1.31 13.10 1.07
C THR A 48 1.28 12.81 -0.42
N LYS A 49 0.74 11.65 -0.80
CA LYS A 49 0.58 11.21 -2.19
C LYS A 49 -0.85 10.72 -2.40
N ALA A 50 -1.36 10.92 -3.60
CA ALA A 50 -2.64 10.38 -4.04
C ALA A 50 -2.42 9.28 -5.09
N VAL A 51 -3.29 8.28 -5.10
CA VAL A 51 -3.35 7.26 -6.17
C VAL A 51 -4.78 7.13 -6.62
N LEU A 52 -4.98 7.15 -7.93
CA LEU A 52 -6.28 6.95 -8.55
C LEU A 52 -6.39 5.51 -9.03
N PHE A 53 -7.06 4.67 -8.24
CA PHE A 53 -7.24 3.26 -8.60
C PHE A 53 -8.28 3.09 -9.71
N ARG A 54 -7.95 2.28 -10.72
CA ARG A 54 -8.80 2.02 -11.89
C ARG A 54 -8.52 0.66 -12.52
N SER A 55 -9.47 0.17 -13.32
CA SER A 55 -9.20 -0.98 -14.18
C SER A 55 -8.27 -0.59 -15.33
N ARG A 56 -7.46 -1.55 -15.80
CA ARG A 56 -6.44 -1.34 -16.86
C ARG A 56 -7.00 -0.77 -18.16
N ASN A 57 -8.26 -1.11 -18.47
CA ASN A 57 -8.93 -0.67 -19.70
C ASN A 57 -9.77 0.60 -19.51
N THR A 58 -9.77 1.19 -18.32
CA THR A 58 -10.55 2.39 -18.02
C THR A 58 -9.69 3.64 -18.23
N LYS A 59 -10.12 4.50 -19.16
CA LYS A 59 -9.55 5.85 -19.27
C LYS A 59 -9.93 6.64 -18.03
N CYS A 60 -8.94 7.23 -17.38
CA CYS A 60 -9.13 8.16 -16.27
C CYS A 60 -8.66 9.51 -16.75
N THR A 61 -9.61 10.42 -16.95
CA THR A 61 -9.36 11.82 -17.26
C THR A 61 -9.84 12.64 -16.07
N TYR A 62 -9.03 13.58 -15.64
CA TYR A 62 -9.36 14.53 -14.60
C TYR A 62 -8.80 15.89 -14.97
N MET A 63 -9.51 16.95 -14.62
CA MET A 63 -9.07 18.34 -14.74
C MET A 63 -8.68 18.92 -13.39
N THR A 64 -9.22 18.36 -12.31
CA THR A 64 -8.97 18.84 -10.94
C THR A 64 -7.80 18.08 -10.33
N ILE A 65 -6.98 18.78 -9.54
CA ILE A 65 -5.85 18.20 -8.80
C ILE A 65 -6.18 18.18 -7.30
N PRO A 66 -5.86 17.10 -6.57
CA PRO A 66 -6.00 17.09 -5.12
C PRO A 66 -5.05 18.12 -4.48
N SER A 67 -5.53 18.87 -3.50
CA SER A 67 -4.71 19.87 -2.80
C SER A 67 -5.04 19.90 -1.31
N LEU A 68 -4.04 20.26 -0.50
CA LEU A 68 -4.17 20.41 0.95
C LEU A 68 -3.56 21.75 1.38
N GLY A 69 -4.41 22.64 1.90
CA GLY A 69 -3.97 23.97 2.34
C GLY A 69 -3.35 24.80 1.22
N GLY A 70 -3.87 24.68 0.00
CA GLY A 70 -3.37 25.40 -1.19
C GLY A 70 -2.12 24.78 -1.85
N ASN A 71 -1.58 23.68 -1.29
CA ASN A 71 -0.48 22.95 -1.91
C ASN A 71 -1.00 21.72 -2.65
N GLU A 72 -0.56 21.52 -3.88
CA GLU A 72 -0.95 20.37 -4.70
C GLU A 72 -0.37 19.06 -4.14
N ILE A 73 -1.15 17.99 -4.24
CA ILE A 73 -0.75 16.62 -3.88
C ILE A 73 -0.47 15.87 -5.17
N ASP A 74 0.72 15.28 -5.26
CA ASP A 74 1.10 14.46 -6.41
C ASP A 74 0.19 13.23 -6.53
N ILE A 75 -0.40 13.05 -7.71
CA ILE A 75 -1.01 11.78 -8.11
C ILE A 75 0.09 10.89 -8.68
N VAL A 76 0.35 9.77 -8.01
CA VAL A 76 1.39 8.82 -8.39
C VAL A 76 0.79 7.51 -8.90
N VAL A 77 1.53 6.81 -9.75
CA VAL A 77 1.12 5.49 -10.27
C VAL A 77 1.26 4.41 -9.21
N ASN A 78 2.30 4.52 -8.37
CA ASN A 78 2.64 3.54 -7.34
C ASN A 78 2.77 4.22 -5.99
N VAL A 79 2.18 3.61 -4.96
CA VAL A 79 2.34 4.02 -3.56
C VAL A 79 2.77 2.85 -2.71
N LYS A 80 3.71 3.11 -1.80
CA LYS A 80 4.16 2.11 -0.82
C LYS A 80 3.48 2.36 0.51
N VAL A 81 2.72 1.38 0.99
CA VAL A 81 2.02 1.42 2.28
C VAL A 81 2.38 0.17 3.07
N LEU A 82 2.89 0.33 4.29
CA LEU A 82 3.29 -0.78 5.19
C LEU A 82 4.25 -1.80 4.53
N GLY A 83 5.13 -1.35 3.65
CA GLY A 83 6.11 -2.22 2.97
C GLY A 83 5.62 -2.83 1.65
N ILE A 84 4.35 -2.65 1.30
CA ILE A 84 3.69 -3.19 0.11
C ILE A 84 3.48 -2.08 -0.91
N ILE A 85 3.75 -2.39 -2.17
CA ILE A 85 3.58 -1.47 -3.29
C ILE A 85 2.24 -1.75 -3.95
N PHE A 86 1.43 -0.70 -4.05
CA PHE A 86 0.15 -0.69 -4.73
C PHE A 86 0.26 0.19 -5.96
N ASN A 87 -0.08 -0.37 -7.11
CA ASN A 87 -0.17 0.41 -8.34
C ASN A 87 -1.61 0.86 -8.61
N GLU A 88 -1.78 1.81 -9.53
CA GLU A 88 -3.08 2.33 -9.96
C GLU A 88 -4.06 1.24 -10.45
N TYR A 89 -3.56 0.05 -10.82
CA TYR A 89 -4.37 -1.08 -11.29
C TYR A 89 -4.65 -2.12 -10.21
N LEU A 90 -4.24 -1.87 -8.95
CA LEU A 90 -4.29 -2.85 -7.86
C LEU A 90 -3.66 -4.21 -8.21
N CYS A 91 -2.61 -4.19 -9.03
CA CYS A 91 -1.81 -5.38 -9.33
C CYS A 91 -0.69 -5.53 -8.31
N TRP A 92 -0.37 -6.77 -7.94
CA TRP A 92 0.64 -7.07 -6.91
C TRP A 92 2.00 -7.43 -7.48
N ASP A 93 2.17 -7.39 -8.81
CA ASP A 93 3.36 -7.90 -9.51
C ASP A 93 4.66 -7.27 -8.97
N GLU A 94 4.68 -5.95 -8.75
CA GLU A 94 5.83 -5.24 -8.20
C GLU A 94 6.15 -5.68 -6.77
N THR A 95 5.13 -5.85 -5.93
CA THR A 95 5.29 -6.33 -4.56
C THR A 95 5.81 -7.77 -4.55
N VAL A 96 5.20 -8.64 -5.35
CA VAL A 96 5.57 -10.06 -5.47
C VAL A 96 7.02 -10.16 -5.95
N GLN A 97 7.42 -9.40 -6.96
CA GLN A 97 8.79 -9.38 -7.47
C GLN A 97 9.77 -8.85 -6.40
N GLN A 98 9.44 -7.77 -5.71
CA GLN A 98 10.30 -7.20 -4.67
C GLN A 98 10.54 -8.18 -3.52
N ILE A 99 9.48 -8.85 -3.05
CA ILE A 99 9.57 -9.83 -1.97
C ILE A 99 10.33 -11.07 -2.46
N SER A 100 10.01 -11.59 -3.65
CA SER A 100 10.69 -12.75 -4.24
C SER A 100 12.19 -12.53 -4.35
N ASN A 101 12.62 -11.36 -4.84
CA ASN A 101 14.04 -11.00 -4.93
C ASN A 101 14.74 -10.94 -3.57
N LYS A 102 14.06 -10.47 -2.52
CA LYS A 102 14.60 -10.49 -1.16
C LYS A 102 14.71 -11.92 -0.64
N LEU A 103 13.68 -12.74 -0.85
CA LEU A 103 13.66 -14.15 -0.45
C LEU A 103 14.76 -14.96 -1.14
N SER A 104 14.96 -14.80 -2.44
CA SER A 104 16.02 -15.51 -3.18
C SER A 104 17.41 -15.25 -2.60
N LYS A 105 17.69 -14.01 -2.15
CA LYS A 105 18.96 -13.68 -1.48
C LYS A 105 19.09 -14.38 -0.14
N VAL A 106 18.02 -14.36 0.68
CA VAL A 106 18.00 -15.03 1.99
C VAL A 106 18.20 -16.55 1.82
N VAL A 107 17.47 -17.17 0.90
CA VAL A 107 17.60 -18.60 0.57
C VAL A 107 19.02 -18.92 0.09
N GLY A 108 19.61 -18.08 -0.77
CA GLY A 108 20.99 -18.27 -1.22
C GLY A 108 22.01 -18.26 -0.09
N VAL A 109 21.87 -17.35 0.88
CA VAL A 109 22.73 -17.28 2.07
C VAL A 109 22.54 -18.53 2.94
N ILE A 110 21.30 -18.91 3.24
CA ILE A 110 21.00 -20.11 4.04
C ILE A 110 21.59 -21.35 3.36
N TYR A 111 21.39 -21.50 2.05
CA TYR A 111 21.89 -22.62 1.28
C TYR A 111 23.42 -22.71 1.31
N ARG A 112 24.12 -21.57 1.20
CA ARG A 112 25.59 -21.49 1.24
C ARG A 112 26.15 -21.92 2.60
N TYR A 113 25.49 -21.57 3.69
CA TYR A 113 25.96 -21.85 5.05
C TYR A 113 25.21 -23.00 5.74
N ARG A 114 24.42 -23.79 5.02
CA ARG A 114 23.54 -24.83 5.56
C ARG A 114 24.24 -25.84 6.49
N ASN A 115 25.53 -26.13 6.25
CA ASN A 115 26.31 -27.08 7.05
C ASN A 115 26.82 -26.47 8.37
N MET A 116 26.78 -25.14 8.51
CA MET A 116 27.21 -24.40 9.70
C MET A 116 26.02 -23.92 10.55
N ILE A 117 24.81 -23.95 9.99
CA ILE A 117 23.58 -23.51 10.65
C ILE A 117 23.04 -24.69 11.48
N PRO A 118 22.74 -24.51 12.77
CA PRO A 118 22.08 -25.54 13.57
C PRO A 118 20.76 -26.01 12.95
N ILE A 119 20.42 -27.28 13.15
CA ILE A 119 19.16 -27.86 12.62
C ILE A 119 17.95 -27.08 13.12
N SER A 120 17.95 -26.63 14.38
CA SER A 120 16.90 -25.78 14.95
C SER A 120 16.75 -24.44 14.21
N ALA A 121 17.84 -23.74 13.94
CA ALA A 121 17.79 -22.49 13.17
C ALA A 121 17.34 -22.71 11.71
N THR A 122 17.67 -23.88 11.14
CA THR A 122 17.21 -24.25 9.80
C THR A 122 15.71 -24.48 9.76
N THR A 123 15.11 -25.14 10.77
CA THR A 123 13.66 -25.36 10.82
C THR A 123 12.86 -24.08 11.05
N TYR A 124 13.35 -23.15 11.87
CA TYR A 124 12.71 -21.83 12.01
C TYR A 124 12.78 -21.00 10.72
N THR A 125 13.92 -21.01 10.03
CA THR A 125 14.08 -20.23 8.79
C THR A 125 13.25 -20.82 7.65
N THR A 126 13.14 -22.14 7.53
CA THR A 126 12.30 -22.78 6.52
C THR A 126 10.80 -22.58 6.79
N THR A 127 10.36 -22.65 8.05
CA THR A 127 8.95 -22.36 8.41
C THR A 127 8.57 -20.91 8.14
N MET A 128 9.44 -19.95 8.48
CA MET A 128 9.24 -18.54 8.14
C MET A 128 9.18 -18.30 6.62
N LEU A 129 10.04 -18.99 5.86
CA LEU A 129 10.02 -18.93 4.39
C LEU A 129 8.69 -19.47 3.83
N LEU A 130 8.18 -20.58 4.38
CA LEU A 130 6.91 -21.17 3.98
C LEU A 130 5.73 -20.21 4.19
N ILE A 131 5.68 -19.53 5.34
CA ILE A 131 4.66 -18.52 5.64
C ILE A 131 4.71 -17.38 4.63
N LEU A 132 5.91 -16.89 4.30
CA LEU A 132 6.09 -15.81 3.32
C LEU A 132 5.69 -16.23 1.91
N LEU A 133 5.96 -17.48 1.51
CA LEU A 133 5.52 -18.03 0.23
C LEU A 133 4.00 -18.19 0.16
N TYR A 134 3.36 -18.62 1.25
CA TYR A 134 1.90 -18.69 1.34
C TYR A 134 1.25 -17.30 1.23
N TYR A 135 1.85 -16.31 1.89
CA TYR A 135 1.41 -14.92 1.80
C TYR A 135 1.54 -14.37 0.37
N LEU A 136 2.65 -14.65 -0.33
CA LEU A 136 2.83 -14.29 -1.74
C LEU A 136 1.80 -14.94 -2.64
N TYR A 137 1.51 -16.22 -2.41
CA TYR A 137 0.47 -16.94 -3.14
C TYR A 137 -0.91 -16.32 -2.92
N TYR A 138 -1.24 -15.93 -1.69
CA TYR A 138 -2.48 -15.23 -1.38
C TYR A 138 -2.57 -13.88 -2.11
N LEU A 139 -1.51 -13.05 -2.07
CA LEU A 139 -1.48 -11.78 -2.80
C LEU A 139 -1.66 -11.99 -4.30
N TYR A 140 -0.99 -13.00 -4.86
CA TYR A 140 -1.14 -13.36 -6.26
C TYR A 140 -2.58 -13.78 -6.59
N TYR A 141 -3.25 -14.52 -5.72
CA TYR A 141 -4.68 -14.84 -5.88
C TYR A 141 -5.58 -13.62 -5.73
N ALA A 142 -5.24 -12.70 -4.83
CA ALA A 142 -6.00 -11.46 -4.62
C ALA A 142 -6.02 -10.57 -5.88
N THR A 143 -4.97 -10.62 -6.72
CA THR A 143 -4.96 -9.99 -8.06
C THR A 143 -6.07 -10.51 -8.96
N TYR A 144 -6.29 -11.83 -8.98
CA TYR A 144 -7.30 -12.46 -9.85
C TYR A 144 -8.73 -12.20 -9.38
N ILE A 145 -8.93 -12.13 -8.07
CA ILE A 145 -10.26 -11.97 -7.47
C ILE A 145 -10.63 -10.47 -7.29
N GLN A 146 -9.71 -9.54 -7.60
CA GLN A 146 -9.88 -8.10 -7.39
C GLN A 146 -10.35 -7.78 -5.97
N VAL A 147 -9.71 -8.39 -4.98
CA VAL A 147 -10.07 -8.20 -3.57
C VAL A 147 -9.93 -6.71 -3.21
N PRO A 148 -10.92 -6.10 -2.50
CA PRO A 148 -10.89 -4.67 -2.22
C PRO A 148 -9.65 -4.28 -1.43
N PHE A 149 -9.00 -3.19 -1.84
CA PHE A 149 -7.84 -2.61 -1.16
C PHE A 149 -8.04 -2.49 0.35
N LEU A 150 -9.23 -2.02 0.77
CA LEU A 150 -9.56 -1.79 2.18
C LEU A 150 -9.49 -3.07 3.01
N HIS A 151 -9.97 -4.19 2.45
CA HIS A 151 -9.99 -5.47 3.13
C HIS A 151 -8.56 -5.99 3.35
N ILE A 152 -7.70 -5.82 2.35
CA ILE A 152 -6.30 -6.27 2.43
C ILE A 152 -5.52 -5.42 3.42
N LEU A 153 -5.72 -4.09 3.42
CA LEU A 153 -5.06 -3.24 4.39
C LEU A 153 -5.51 -3.54 5.83
N GLN A 154 -6.78 -3.92 6.02
CA GLN A 154 -7.29 -4.41 7.31
C GLN A 154 -6.60 -5.72 7.73
N LEU A 155 -6.48 -6.70 6.84
CA LEU A 155 -5.78 -7.96 7.11
C LEU A 155 -4.31 -7.73 7.44
N LEU A 156 -3.66 -6.81 6.74
CA LEU A 156 -2.28 -6.42 7.00
C LEU A 156 -2.09 -5.84 8.39
N LEU A 157 -2.96 -4.91 8.78
CA LEU A 157 -2.93 -4.32 10.10
C LEU A 157 -3.16 -5.35 11.20
N LEU A 158 -4.10 -6.29 11.00
CA LEU A 158 -4.34 -7.39 11.93
C LEU A 158 -3.16 -8.37 12.02
N SER A 159 -2.36 -8.52 10.97
CA SER A 159 -1.19 -9.40 10.98
C SER A 159 0.06 -8.78 11.61
N MET A 160 0.07 -7.45 11.80
CA MET A 160 1.21 -6.70 12.35
C MET A 160 1.04 -6.33 13.83
N GLY A 161 -0.13 -6.61 14.44
CA GLY A 161 -0.41 -6.45 15.87
C GLY A 161 -0.44 -7.79 16.59
#